data_AF-A0A800G4X6-F1
#
_entry.id   AF-A0A800G4X6-F1
#
_cell.length_a   1.000
_cell.length_b   1.000
_cell.length_c   1.000
_cell.angle_alpha   90.00
_cell.angle_beta   90.00
_cell.angle_gamma   90.00
#
_symmetry.space_group_name_H-M   'P 1'
#
loop_
_entity.id
_entity.type
_entity.pdbx_description
1 polymer ?
#
loop_
_entity_poly.entity_id
_entity_poly.type
_entity_poly.pdbx_seq_one_letter_code
_entity_poly.pdbx_strand_id
1 'polypeptide(L)'
;MTPSNDGAPKRLIYVYSPNGIVPGGWLPSELEGLPDGLASPLGELPSLLSPLQAHVPSLQVLSGLTQAKARANGDGPGDHARASATFLTGVQALKSDGAVGLGVSADQVAAAAIGGKTRFRSIQLGTDGGQLSGQCDSGYSCAYSSFISWQTATTPAGKESDPARVFDRLFRGGLSPGNAAERMRAQAQRRSLLDFVREDARELRRLLGHADLHRLDEFESGLRELERRLVDFEELRVDSVPDDARPSADPGSPAERFKLLADVLVLALQMDQTRVATMMVANEGSNRSYPSLGSTEGHHSLSHHQGEAGKVAVIGAINRHHVGLFGYLLDSLAAAREGDAGLLDSSFVVYGSGIADGNTHSHHDLPILLAGGGQGSLHPGRHVIWPAQTPLNNLHLALLERMGVRDVQLGDATGVLTGI
;
A
#
# COMPACT_ATOMS: atom_id res chain seq x y z
N MET A 1 9.81 30.48 11.53
CA MET A 1 10.66 29.40 12.05
C MET A 1 9.82 28.15 12.04
N THR A 2 10.08 27.23 11.12
CA THR A 2 9.52 25.87 11.16
C THR A 2 10.04 25.19 12.43
N PRO A 3 9.19 24.52 13.22
CA PRO A 3 9.66 23.75 14.37
C PRO A 3 10.70 22.74 13.89
N SER A 4 11.78 22.59 14.67
CA SER A 4 12.79 21.57 14.42
C SER A 4 12.13 20.18 14.55
N ASN A 5 12.20 19.38 13.49
CA ASN A 5 11.77 17.98 13.48
C ASN A 5 12.89 17.01 13.88
N ASP A 6 14.00 17.50 14.45
CA ASP A 6 15.12 16.66 14.87
C ASP A 6 14.65 15.64 15.92
N GLY A 7 14.64 14.36 15.54
CA GLY A 7 14.33 13.24 16.42
C GLY A 7 12.91 12.66 16.30
N ALA A 8 12.02 13.24 15.50
CA ALA A 8 10.73 12.61 15.22
C ALA A 8 10.93 11.23 14.56
N PRO A 9 10.02 10.27 14.74
CA PRO A 9 9.96 9.08 13.91
C PRO A 9 9.73 9.39 12.43
N LYS A 10 10.53 8.77 11.55
CA LYS A 10 10.23 8.73 10.11
C LYS A 10 9.18 7.66 9.83
N ARG A 11 8.25 7.96 8.91
CA ARG A 11 7.15 7.07 8.53
C ARG A 11 7.16 6.82 7.04
N LEU A 12 6.83 5.61 6.62
CA LEU A 12 6.75 5.20 5.22
C LEU A 12 5.35 4.69 4.92
N ILE A 13 4.65 5.38 4.03
CA ILE A 13 3.25 5.10 3.69
C ILE A 13 3.15 4.90 2.18
N TYR A 14 2.56 3.78 1.77
CA TYR A 14 2.26 3.49 0.37
C TYR A 14 0.76 3.51 0.12
N VAL A 15 0.32 4.22 -0.91
CA VAL A 15 -1.07 4.28 -1.37
C VAL A 15 -1.13 3.82 -2.82
N TYR A 16 -2.00 2.87 -3.11
CA TYR A 16 -2.12 2.27 -4.44
C TYR A 16 -3.51 2.50 -5.04
N SER A 17 -3.54 2.97 -6.29
CA SER A 17 -4.73 3.07 -7.12
C SER A 17 -4.65 2.05 -8.26
N PRO A 18 -5.70 1.23 -8.49
CA PRO A 18 -5.70 0.21 -9.53
C PRO A 18 -6.10 0.74 -10.91
N ASN A 19 -5.99 -0.14 -11.92
CA ASN A 19 -6.49 -0.03 -13.29
C ASN A 19 -5.89 1.09 -14.15
N GLY A 20 -4.78 1.69 -13.70
CA GLY A 20 -4.10 2.77 -14.41
C GLY A 20 -4.89 4.07 -14.46
N ILE A 21 -4.33 5.03 -15.18
CA ILE A 21 -4.93 6.35 -15.37
C ILE A 21 -5.27 6.58 -16.84
N VAL A 22 -6.22 7.49 -17.07
CA VAL A 22 -6.49 7.98 -18.41
C VAL A 22 -5.27 8.78 -18.93
N PRO A 23 -4.90 8.64 -20.21
CA PRO A 23 -3.87 9.47 -20.81
C PRO A 23 -4.22 10.96 -20.75
N GLY A 24 -3.23 11.79 -20.43
CA GLY A 24 -3.37 13.23 -20.34
C GLY A 24 -3.94 13.71 -19.00
N GLY A 25 -3.41 14.82 -18.50
CA GLY A 25 -3.87 15.45 -17.25
C GLY A 25 -3.22 14.91 -15.97
N TRP A 26 -2.22 14.04 -16.08
CA TRP A 26 -1.36 13.63 -14.96
C TRP A 26 -0.19 14.59 -14.72
N LEU A 27 0.38 15.13 -15.79
CA LEU A 27 1.41 16.16 -15.74
C LEU A 27 0.87 17.48 -16.30
N PRO A 28 1.37 18.63 -15.83
CA PRO A 28 1.20 19.89 -16.55
C PRO A 28 1.77 19.74 -17.96
N SER A 29 1.04 20.21 -18.97
CA SER A 29 1.40 20.07 -20.38
C SER A 29 2.79 20.65 -20.72
N GLU A 30 3.19 21.71 -20.02
CA GLU A 30 4.49 22.37 -20.15
C GLU A 30 5.66 21.54 -19.58
N LEU A 31 5.36 20.52 -18.78
CA LEU A 31 6.33 19.59 -18.22
C LEU A 31 6.39 18.26 -18.99
N GLU A 32 5.47 18.03 -19.94
CA GLU A 32 5.49 16.86 -20.81
C GLU A 32 6.65 16.96 -21.82
N GLY A 33 7.44 15.89 -21.96
CA GLY A 33 8.53 15.81 -22.93
C GLY A 33 9.79 16.61 -22.58
N LEU A 34 9.90 17.10 -21.33
CA LEU A 34 11.13 17.68 -20.81
C LEU A 34 12.26 16.62 -20.75
N PRO A 35 13.54 17.04 -20.92
CA PRO A 35 14.66 16.11 -20.97
C PRO A 35 14.90 15.40 -19.63
N ASP A 36 15.41 14.17 -19.71
CA ASP A 36 15.79 13.36 -18.56
C ASP A 36 16.76 14.09 -17.61
N GLY A 37 16.63 13.84 -16.31
CA GLY A 37 17.51 14.41 -15.28
C GLY A 37 17.16 15.85 -14.88
N LEU A 38 16.06 16.41 -15.41
CA LEU A 38 15.58 17.73 -15.04
C LEU A 38 14.66 17.67 -13.80
N ALA A 39 14.76 18.69 -12.96
CA ALA A 39 13.80 18.98 -11.90
C ALA A 39 13.19 20.36 -12.16
N SER A 40 11.87 20.43 -12.25
CA SER A 40 11.11 21.65 -12.57
C SER A 40 10.14 21.98 -11.42
N PRO A 41 9.98 23.24 -11.02
CA PRO A 41 8.98 23.61 -10.01
C PRO A 41 7.56 23.17 -10.40
N LEU A 42 6.77 22.71 -9.43
CA LEU A 42 5.33 22.48 -9.63
C LEU A 42 4.58 23.81 -9.45
N GLY A 43 3.80 24.16 -10.46
CA GLY A 43 2.89 25.30 -10.44
C GLY A 43 1.44 24.87 -10.24
N GLU A 44 0.60 25.24 -11.20
CA GLU A 44 -0.79 24.78 -11.25
C GLU A 44 -0.85 23.30 -11.66
N LEU A 45 -1.60 22.50 -10.91
CA LEU A 45 -1.74 21.07 -11.17
C LEU A 45 -2.84 20.83 -12.22
N PRO A 46 -2.63 19.86 -13.14
CA PRO A 46 -3.62 19.51 -14.17
C PRO A 46 -4.89 18.91 -13.56
N SER A 47 -5.92 18.72 -14.38
CA SER A 47 -7.27 18.34 -13.94
C SER A 47 -7.32 17.11 -13.02
N LEU A 48 -6.57 16.04 -13.32
CA LEU A 48 -6.54 14.82 -12.49
C LEU A 48 -5.87 15.06 -11.14
N LEU A 49 -4.85 15.92 -11.09
CA LEU A 49 -4.10 16.27 -9.89
C LEU A 49 -4.62 17.50 -9.15
N SER A 50 -5.60 18.24 -9.70
CA SER A 50 -6.18 19.43 -9.09
C SER A 50 -6.64 19.26 -7.63
N PRO A 51 -7.12 18.09 -7.15
CA PRO A 51 -7.42 17.90 -5.73
C PRO A 51 -6.21 18.08 -4.80
N LEU A 52 -4.98 17.99 -5.31
CA LEU A 52 -3.74 18.11 -4.55
C LEU A 52 -3.13 19.52 -4.61
N GLN A 53 -3.82 20.51 -5.18
CA GLN A 53 -3.24 21.85 -5.40
C GLN A 53 -2.70 22.48 -4.12
N ALA A 54 -3.39 22.28 -2.98
CA ALA A 54 -2.94 22.77 -1.67
C ALA A 54 -1.65 22.09 -1.17
N HIS A 55 -1.35 20.89 -1.67
CA HIS A 55 -0.19 20.09 -1.26
C HIS A 55 1.04 20.28 -2.14
N VAL A 56 1.01 21.13 -3.17
CA VAL A 56 2.17 21.41 -4.04
C VAL A 56 3.47 21.63 -3.24
N PRO A 57 3.50 22.44 -2.15
CA PRO A 57 4.72 22.63 -1.36
C PRO A 57 5.28 21.37 -0.70
N SER A 58 4.48 20.30 -0.62
CA SER A 58 4.81 19.02 0.01
C SER A 58 4.78 17.85 -0.97
N LEU A 59 4.61 18.10 -2.28
CA LEU A 59 4.38 17.09 -3.31
C LEU A 59 5.49 17.07 -4.35
N GLN A 60 5.82 15.89 -4.85
CA GLN A 60 6.62 15.66 -6.04
C GLN A 60 5.86 14.78 -7.02
N VAL A 61 5.91 15.13 -8.31
CA VAL A 61 5.46 14.26 -9.39
C VAL A 61 6.70 13.60 -10.00
N LEU A 62 6.68 12.28 -10.18
CA LEU A 62 7.86 11.51 -10.61
C LEU A 62 7.61 10.87 -11.98
N SER A 63 8.54 11.07 -12.92
CA SER A 63 8.46 10.53 -14.29
C SER A 63 9.65 9.64 -14.65
N GLY A 64 9.47 8.81 -15.67
CA GLY A 64 10.46 7.85 -16.18
C GLY A 64 10.49 6.52 -15.43
N LEU A 65 9.76 6.40 -14.32
CA LEU A 65 9.70 5.20 -13.49
C LEU A 65 8.92 4.08 -14.17
N THR A 66 9.43 2.86 -14.10
CA THR A 66 8.97 1.71 -14.89
C THR A 66 8.94 0.45 -14.06
N GLN A 67 8.02 -0.46 -14.39
CA GLN A 67 7.99 -1.81 -13.87
C GLN A 67 8.20 -2.83 -14.97
N ALA A 68 9.47 -3.18 -15.21
CA ALA A 68 9.83 -4.13 -16.25
C ALA A 68 9.25 -5.53 -15.96
N LYS A 69 9.16 -5.91 -14.69
CA LYS A 69 8.55 -7.18 -14.24
C LYS A 69 7.02 -7.20 -14.24
N ALA A 70 6.37 -6.06 -14.53
CA ALA A 70 4.93 -6.04 -14.75
C ALA A 70 4.54 -6.44 -16.18
N ARG A 71 5.49 -6.40 -17.12
CA ARG A 71 5.27 -6.83 -18.52
C ARG A 71 5.06 -8.33 -18.61
N ALA A 72 4.50 -8.76 -19.75
CA ALA A 72 4.24 -10.17 -20.03
C ALA A 72 5.46 -11.07 -19.79
N ASN A 73 6.66 -10.68 -20.24
CA ASN A 73 7.90 -11.46 -20.05
C ASN A 73 7.78 -12.95 -20.43
N GLY A 74 6.94 -13.26 -21.43
CA GLY A 74 6.65 -14.63 -21.89
C GLY A 74 5.35 -15.22 -21.36
N ASP A 75 4.73 -14.64 -20.34
CA ASP A 75 3.52 -15.16 -19.68
C ASP A 75 2.20 -14.81 -20.40
N GLY A 76 2.25 -13.94 -21.42
CA GLY A 76 1.06 -13.45 -22.13
C GLY A 76 0.18 -12.52 -21.26
N PRO A 77 -1.15 -12.57 -21.39
CA PRO A 77 -2.05 -11.68 -20.64
C PRO A 77 -1.94 -11.89 -19.12
N GLY A 78 -2.24 -10.84 -18.36
CA GLY A 78 -2.14 -10.84 -16.89
C GLY A 78 -1.67 -9.52 -16.27
N ASP A 79 -1.84 -8.40 -16.99
CA ASP A 79 -1.21 -7.12 -16.68
C ASP A 79 -1.70 -6.53 -15.36
N HIS A 80 -2.95 -6.77 -14.98
CA HIS A 80 -3.50 -6.30 -13.71
C HIS A 80 -2.87 -7.07 -12.54
N ALA A 81 -2.85 -8.41 -12.58
CA ALA A 81 -2.17 -9.18 -11.52
C ALA A 81 -0.69 -8.80 -11.39
N ARG A 82 0.02 -8.64 -12.52
CA ARG A 82 1.44 -8.26 -12.51
C ARG A 82 1.68 -6.83 -12.01
N ALA A 83 0.79 -5.88 -12.29
CA ALA A 83 0.90 -4.49 -11.85
C ALA A 83 0.96 -4.37 -10.33
N SER A 84 -0.03 -4.92 -9.61
CA SER A 84 -0.04 -4.88 -8.15
C SER A 84 1.02 -5.77 -7.52
N ALA A 85 1.27 -6.96 -8.07
CA ALA A 85 2.32 -7.85 -7.55
C ALA A 85 3.69 -7.18 -7.57
N THR A 86 4.03 -6.48 -8.65
CA THR A 86 5.35 -5.87 -8.80
C THR A 86 5.47 -4.53 -8.07
N PHE A 87 4.36 -3.82 -7.75
CA PHE A 87 4.35 -2.45 -7.20
C PHE A 87 5.40 -2.16 -6.12
N LEU A 88 5.48 -3.03 -5.12
CA LEU A 88 6.46 -2.90 -4.04
C LEU A 88 7.55 -3.99 -4.07
N THR A 89 7.49 -4.95 -4.98
CA THR A 89 8.42 -6.09 -5.01
C THR A 89 9.44 -6.00 -6.13
N GLY A 90 9.07 -5.47 -7.30
CA GLY A 90 9.87 -5.52 -8.54
C GLY A 90 10.26 -6.93 -8.97
N VAL A 91 9.47 -7.95 -8.60
CA VAL A 91 9.72 -9.35 -8.96
C VAL A 91 8.63 -9.83 -9.92
N GLN A 92 9.00 -10.60 -10.94
CA GLN A 92 8.02 -11.24 -11.84
C GLN A 92 7.15 -12.20 -11.02
N ALA A 93 5.83 -11.99 -11.04
CA ALA A 93 4.90 -12.92 -10.40
C ALA A 93 4.94 -14.28 -11.09
N LEU A 94 4.98 -15.36 -10.31
CA LEU A 94 4.83 -16.72 -10.81
C LEU A 94 3.43 -16.91 -11.39
N LYS A 95 3.35 -17.17 -12.69
CA LYS A 95 2.11 -17.63 -13.33
C LYS A 95 1.97 -19.14 -13.13
N SER A 96 1.09 -19.56 -12.23
CA SER A 96 0.87 -20.99 -11.97
C SER A 96 -0.54 -21.26 -11.43
N ASP A 97 -0.99 -22.51 -11.57
CA ASP A 97 -2.26 -22.95 -11.01
C ASP A 97 -2.10 -23.34 -9.54
N GLY A 98 -2.52 -22.44 -8.65
CA GLY A 98 -2.62 -22.71 -7.21
C GLY A 98 -1.37 -22.44 -6.37
N ALA A 99 -0.23 -22.11 -6.98
CA ALA A 99 0.95 -21.63 -6.27
C ALA A 99 1.18 -20.12 -6.49
N VAL A 100 1.80 -19.49 -5.50
CA VAL A 100 2.25 -18.09 -5.59
C VAL A 100 3.76 -18.05 -5.37
N GLY A 101 4.46 -17.28 -6.20
CA GLY A 101 5.86 -16.93 -6.06
C GLY A 101 6.09 -15.48 -6.47
N LEU A 102 6.76 -14.72 -5.62
CA LEU A 102 7.07 -13.31 -5.81
C LEU A 102 8.36 -12.95 -5.04
N GLY A 103 8.33 -11.90 -4.22
CA GLY A 103 9.41 -11.49 -3.34
C GLY A 103 8.87 -10.67 -2.18
N VAL A 104 9.74 -10.35 -1.22
CA VAL A 104 9.41 -9.46 -0.11
C VAL A 104 9.21 -8.05 -0.64
N SER A 105 8.15 -7.38 -0.21
CA SER A 105 7.85 -6.01 -0.62
C SER A 105 8.65 -4.96 0.16
N ALA A 106 8.85 -3.78 -0.43
CA ALA A 106 9.59 -2.67 0.16
C ALA A 106 9.08 -2.28 1.55
N ASP A 107 7.76 -2.22 1.75
CA ASP A 107 7.17 -1.92 3.05
C ASP A 107 7.48 -3.02 4.08
N GLN A 108 7.52 -4.29 3.69
CA GLN A 108 7.89 -5.37 4.60
C GLN A 108 9.39 -5.43 4.89
N VAL A 109 10.24 -5.03 3.95
CA VAL A 109 11.67 -4.79 4.23
C VAL A 109 11.83 -3.69 5.28
N ALA A 110 11.12 -2.58 5.14
CA ALA A 110 11.12 -1.51 6.14
C ALA A 110 10.60 -2.02 7.51
N ALA A 111 9.45 -2.69 7.52
CA ALA A 111 8.80 -3.22 8.72
C ALA A 111 9.68 -4.24 9.46
N ALA A 112 10.45 -5.05 8.73
CA ALA A 112 11.39 -5.99 9.32
C ALA A 112 12.52 -5.27 10.07
N ALA A 113 13.03 -4.18 9.50
CA ALA A 113 14.17 -3.43 10.03
C ALA A 113 13.79 -2.46 11.18
N ILE A 114 12.68 -1.73 11.05
CA ILE A 114 12.33 -0.66 12.01
C ILE A 114 11.09 -0.97 12.86
N GLY A 115 10.30 -1.97 12.46
CA GLY A 115 9.01 -2.26 13.09
C GLY A 115 9.11 -2.75 14.53
N GLY A 116 10.30 -3.10 15.03
CA GLY A 116 10.52 -3.39 16.44
C GLY A 116 10.53 -2.16 17.36
N LYS A 117 10.45 -0.95 16.80
CA LYS A 117 10.37 0.32 17.54
C LYS A 117 8.94 0.73 17.88
N THR A 118 7.96 0.05 17.29
CA THR A 118 6.53 0.33 17.45
C THR A 118 5.79 -0.97 17.74
N ARG A 119 4.57 -0.87 18.26
CA ARG A 119 3.76 -2.05 18.56
C ARG A 119 3.46 -2.88 17.30
N PHE A 120 3.00 -2.22 16.25
CA PHE A 120 2.71 -2.87 14.97
C PHE A 120 3.87 -2.59 14.01
N ARG A 121 4.49 -3.67 13.53
CA ARG A 121 5.60 -3.57 12.56
C ARG A 121 5.19 -2.84 11.29
N SER A 122 3.98 -3.11 10.83
CA SER A 122 3.32 -2.42 9.73
C SER A 122 1.80 -2.61 9.80
N ILE A 123 1.06 -1.79 9.05
CA ILE A 123 -0.39 -1.90 8.89
C ILE A 123 -0.76 -1.94 7.39
N GLN A 124 -1.54 -2.93 6.99
CA GLN A 124 -2.06 -3.05 5.62
C GLN A 124 -3.56 -2.79 5.62
N LEU A 125 -4.00 -1.86 4.79
CA LEU A 125 -5.37 -1.39 4.68
C LEU A 125 -5.84 -1.48 3.22
N GLY A 126 -7.15 -1.59 3.01
CA GLY A 126 -7.71 -1.45 1.68
C GLY A 126 -9.22 -1.34 1.71
N THR A 127 -9.81 -0.70 0.71
CA THR A 127 -11.28 -0.59 0.70
C THR A 127 -11.96 -1.89 0.27
N ASP A 128 -11.28 -2.72 -0.50
CA ASP A 128 -11.70 -4.08 -0.88
C ASP A 128 -11.11 -5.12 0.08
N GLY A 129 -11.77 -6.28 0.20
CA GLY A 129 -11.22 -7.42 0.93
C GLY A 129 -10.02 -8.05 0.22
N GLY A 130 -9.22 -8.83 0.96
CA GLY A 130 -8.16 -9.66 0.39
C GLY A 130 -8.70 -11.00 -0.14
N GLN A 131 -8.23 -11.44 -1.30
CA GLN A 131 -8.54 -12.76 -1.85
C GLN A 131 -7.25 -13.50 -2.19
N LEU A 132 -7.05 -14.69 -1.60
CA LEU A 132 -5.83 -15.50 -1.77
C LEU A 132 -5.97 -16.57 -2.85
N SER A 133 -7.17 -17.12 -3.01
CA SER A 133 -7.44 -18.27 -3.88
C SER A 133 -8.23 -17.87 -5.13
N GLY A 134 -8.10 -18.70 -6.16
CA GLY A 134 -8.70 -18.49 -7.47
C GLY A 134 -7.74 -17.86 -8.47
N GLN A 135 -8.19 -17.80 -9.72
CA GLN A 135 -7.49 -17.17 -10.82
C GLN A 135 -8.22 -15.89 -11.19
N CYS A 136 -7.66 -14.73 -10.81
CA CYS A 136 -8.34 -13.45 -11.03
C CYS A 136 -7.89 -12.73 -12.30
N ASP A 137 -6.77 -13.15 -12.88
CA ASP A 137 -6.28 -12.55 -14.12
C ASP A 137 -5.50 -13.57 -14.94
N SER A 138 -6.16 -14.16 -15.93
CA SER A 138 -5.49 -14.91 -17.00
C SER A 138 -4.56 -16.04 -16.53
N GLY A 139 -4.88 -16.70 -15.41
CA GLY A 139 -4.09 -17.77 -14.80
C GLY A 139 -3.18 -17.34 -13.64
N TYR A 140 -3.14 -16.05 -13.30
CA TYR A 140 -2.51 -15.55 -12.08
C TYR A 140 -3.44 -15.68 -10.87
N SER A 141 -2.85 -16.01 -9.72
CA SER A 141 -3.55 -16.05 -8.44
C SER A 141 -4.19 -14.71 -8.09
N CYS A 142 -5.39 -14.76 -7.51
CA CYS A 142 -6.07 -13.59 -6.94
C CYS A 142 -5.26 -12.84 -5.88
N ALA A 143 -4.28 -13.48 -5.26
CA ALA A 143 -3.36 -12.83 -4.34
C ALA A 143 -2.61 -11.67 -5.01
N TYR A 144 -2.24 -11.84 -6.28
CA TYR A 144 -1.49 -10.82 -7.01
C TYR A 144 -2.30 -9.55 -7.27
N SER A 145 -3.60 -9.66 -7.51
CA SER A 145 -4.51 -8.51 -7.68
C SER A 145 -4.99 -7.90 -6.36
N SER A 146 -4.95 -8.68 -5.27
CA SER A 146 -5.50 -8.30 -3.98
C SER A 146 -4.48 -7.70 -3.02
N PHE A 147 -3.18 -7.88 -3.24
CA PHE A 147 -2.15 -7.47 -2.30
C PHE A 147 -0.93 -6.87 -3.02
N ILE A 148 -0.47 -5.73 -2.53
CA ILE A 148 0.82 -5.13 -2.91
C ILE A 148 1.91 -5.34 -1.85
N SER A 149 1.53 -5.79 -0.65
CA SER A 149 2.42 -6.02 0.49
C SER A 149 2.65 -7.51 0.70
N TRP A 150 3.92 -7.93 0.77
CA TRP A 150 4.37 -9.32 0.75
C TRP A 150 5.46 -9.54 1.80
N GLN A 151 5.14 -10.34 2.82
CA GLN A 151 6.06 -10.65 3.94
C GLN A 151 7.17 -11.61 3.50
N THR A 152 6.82 -12.53 2.60
CA THR A 152 7.72 -13.52 1.99
C THR A 152 7.38 -13.64 0.51
N ALA A 153 8.15 -14.44 -0.24
CA ALA A 153 7.86 -14.74 -1.64
C ALA A 153 6.50 -15.42 -1.87
N THR A 154 5.89 -16.01 -0.84
CA THR A 154 4.65 -16.80 -0.96
C THR A 154 3.53 -16.29 -0.04
N THR A 155 3.83 -15.37 0.88
CA THR A 155 2.88 -14.92 1.92
C THR A 155 2.63 -13.41 1.81
N PRO A 156 1.44 -12.98 1.35
CA PRO A 156 1.08 -11.58 1.39
C PRO A 156 0.88 -11.10 2.84
N ALA A 157 1.03 -9.80 3.08
CA ALA A 157 0.58 -9.19 4.32
C ALA A 157 -0.92 -8.87 4.20
N GLY A 158 -1.74 -9.53 5.02
CA GLY A 158 -3.19 -9.42 4.95
C GLY A 158 -3.67 -7.99 5.24
N LYS A 159 -4.42 -7.41 4.30
CA LYS A 159 -5.05 -6.10 4.46
C LYS A 159 -6.41 -6.19 5.15
N GLU A 160 -6.70 -5.23 6.02
CA GLU A 160 -8.01 -5.07 6.65
C GLU A 160 -8.81 -3.96 5.98
N SER A 161 -10.12 -4.18 5.83
CA SER A 161 -11.03 -3.27 5.14
C SER A 161 -12.14 -2.70 6.03
N ASP A 162 -12.31 -3.26 7.23
CA ASP A 162 -13.25 -2.77 8.24
C ASP A 162 -12.56 -1.75 9.17
N PRO A 163 -12.89 -0.44 9.08
CA PRO A 163 -12.26 0.58 9.91
C PRO A 163 -12.45 0.34 11.41
N ALA A 164 -13.61 -0.17 11.81
CA ALA A 164 -13.93 -0.44 13.20
C ALA A 164 -13.07 -1.58 13.75
N ARG A 165 -12.83 -2.61 12.94
CA ARG A 165 -11.92 -3.71 13.29
C ARG A 165 -10.47 -3.25 13.38
N VAL A 166 -10.02 -2.38 12.47
CA VAL A 166 -8.68 -1.79 12.55
C VAL A 166 -8.54 -0.99 13.85
N PHE A 167 -9.51 -0.13 14.16
CA PHE A 167 -9.53 0.65 15.39
C PHE A 167 -9.46 -0.23 16.64
N ASP A 168 -10.31 -1.26 16.73
CA ASP A 168 -10.34 -2.18 17.87
C ASP A 168 -9.01 -2.92 18.05
N ARG A 169 -8.40 -3.34 16.94
CA ARG A 169 -7.09 -3.99 16.94
C ARG A 169 -6.00 -3.05 17.47
N LEU A 170 -6.01 -1.79 17.05
CA LEU A 170 -4.96 -0.82 17.39
C LEU A 170 -5.10 -0.26 18.81
N PHE A 171 -6.33 0.02 19.26
CA PHE A 171 -6.55 0.83 20.46
C PHE A 171 -7.31 0.12 21.59
N ARG A 172 -7.91 -1.05 21.34
CA ARG A 172 -8.79 -1.74 22.31
C ARG A 172 -8.29 -3.10 22.76
N GLY A 173 -7.12 -3.55 22.30
CA GLY A 173 -6.61 -4.86 22.67
C GLY A 173 -7.46 -6.00 22.09
N GLY A 174 -7.99 -5.84 20.86
CA GLY A 174 -8.57 -6.93 20.09
C GLY A 174 -10.08 -7.19 20.28
N LEU A 175 -10.62 -8.09 19.45
CA LEU A 175 -12.06 -8.28 19.19
C LEU A 175 -12.85 -9.09 20.24
N SER A 176 -12.40 -9.25 21.48
CA SER A 176 -13.17 -10.04 22.46
C SER A 176 -14.04 -9.15 23.36
N PRO A 177 -15.38 -9.17 23.20
CA PRO A 177 -16.28 -8.65 24.22
C PRO A 177 -16.12 -9.50 25.49
N GLY A 178 -15.97 -8.85 26.64
CA GLY A 178 -15.75 -9.50 27.93
C GLY A 178 -14.87 -8.67 28.85
N ASN A 179 -14.90 -8.96 30.14
CA ASN A 179 -13.97 -8.37 31.10
C ASN A 179 -12.54 -8.91 30.88
N ALA A 180 -11.53 -8.29 31.47
CA ALA A 180 -10.12 -8.66 31.26
C ALA A 180 -9.84 -10.16 31.53
N ALA A 181 -10.52 -10.77 32.51
CA ALA A 181 -10.33 -12.18 32.84
C ALA A 181 -10.93 -13.16 31.81
N GLU A 182 -12.00 -12.77 31.12
CA GLU A 182 -12.58 -13.56 30.04
C GLU A 182 -11.69 -13.53 28.78
N ARG A 183 -11.07 -12.37 28.53
CA ARG A 183 -10.06 -12.22 27.46
C ARG A 183 -8.83 -13.09 27.72
N MET A 184 -8.27 -13.04 28.93
CA MET A 184 -7.17 -13.92 29.38
C MET A 184 -7.43 -15.38 29.05
N ARG A 185 -8.62 -15.87 29.41
CA ARG A 185 -9.00 -17.27 29.22
C ARG A 185 -9.12 -17.64 27.76
N ALA A 186 -9.81 -16.83 26.95
CA ALA A 186 -9.95 -17.08 25.52
C ALA A 186 -8.60 -17.07 24.79
N GLN A 187 -7.69 -16.20 25.23
CA GLN A 187 -6.34 -16.06 24.66
C GLN A 187 -5.44 -17.23 25.06
N ALA A 188 -5.45 -17.63 26.33
CA ALA A 188 -4.74 -18.82 26.81
C ALA A 188 -5.21 -20.10 26.09
N GLN A 189 -6.52 -20.24 25.86
CA GLN A 189 -7.08 -21.33 25.07
C GLN A 189 -6.61 -21.31 23.62
N ARG A 190 -6.64 -20.15 22.96
CA ARG A 190 -6.14 -20.01 21.58
C ARG A 190 -4.65 -20.31 21.48
N ARG A 191 -3.84 -19.85 22.43
CA ARG A 191 -2.39 -20.13 22.47
C ARG A 191 -2.12 -21.63 22.64
N SER A 192 -2.83 -22.28 23.57
CA SER A 192 -2.75 -23.73 23.77
C SER A 192 -3.17 -24.52 22.53
N LEU A 193 -4.19 -24.07 21.79
CA LEU A 193 -4.60 -24.69 20.52
C LEU A 193 -3.54 -24.52 19.43
N LEU A 194 -2.90 -23.35 19.35
CA LEU A 194 -1.83 -23.11 18.37
C LEU A 194 -0.57 -23.90 18.67
N ASP A 195 -0.19 -23.99 19.96
CA ASP A 195 0.93 -24.83 20.41
C ASP A 195 0.68 -26.29 20.00
N PHE A 196 -0.53 -26.80 20.22
CA PHE A 196 -0.94 -28.16 19.80
C PHE A 196 -0.84 -28.35 18.29
N VAL A 197 -1.46 -27.47 17.49
CA VAL A 197 -1.43 -27.53 16.03
C VAL A 197 0.00 -27.45 15.47
N ARG A 198 0.89 -26.74 16.17
CA ARG A 198 2.28 -26.58 15.78
C ARG A 198 3.13 -27.82 16.09
N GLU A 199 2.84 -28.50 17.19
CA GLU A 199 3.45 -29.81 17.47
C GLU A 199 3.04 -30.84 16.41
N ASP A 200 1.74 -30.90 16.08
CA ASP A 200 1.22 -31.75 15.02
C ASP A 200 1.84 -31.40 13.65
N ALA A 201 1.98 -30.11 13.32
CA ALA A 201 2.62 -29.66 12.08
C ALA A 201 4.08 -30.11 11.99
N ARG A 202 4.84 -30.04 13.09
CA ARG A 202 6.24 -30.50 13.14
C ARG A 202 6.35 -32.01 13.01
N GLU A 203 5.42 -32.77 13.58
CA GLU A 203 5.37 -34.22 13.42
C GLU A 203 5.05 -34.58 11.96
N LEU A 204 4.04 -33.93 11.37
CA LEU A 204 3.67 -34.10 9.97
C LEU A 204 4.83 -33.77 9.03
N ARG A 205 5.63 -32.73 9.32
CA ARG A 205 6.84 -32.37 8.55
C ARG A 205 7.81 -33.54 8.36
N ARG A 206 7.93 -34.42 9.36
CA ARG A 206 8.84 -35.58 9.32
C ARG A 206 8.33 -36.72 8.43
N LEU A 207 7.04 -36.70 8.09
CA LEU A 207 6.34 -37.74 7.34
C LEU A 207 6.08 -37.36 5.88
N LEU A 208 6.17 -36.07 5.53
CA LEU A 208 5.82 -35.55 4.21
C LEU A 208 6.96 -35.63 3.18
N GLY A 209 6.58 -35.83 1.92
CA GLY A 209 7.49 -35.72 0.77
C GLY A 209 7.74 -34.27 0.34
N HIS A 210 8.70 -34.07 -0.55
CA HIS A 210 9.22 -32.74 -0.93
C HIS A 210 8.16 -31.75 -1.46
N ALA A 211 7.10 -32.24 -2.10
CA ALA A 211 6.01 -31.42 -2.65
C ALA A 211 5.04 -30.92 -1.56
N ASP A 212 4.78 -31.72 -0.52
CA ASP A 212 3.85 -31.36 0.55
C ASP A 212 4.51 -30.48 1.63
N LEU A 213 5.85 -30.50 1.71
CA LEU A 213 6.61 -29.58 2.57
C LEU A 213 6.34 -28.11 2.25
N HIS A 214 6.11 -27.75 0.98
CA HIS A 214 5.81 -26.37 0.60
C HIS A 214 4.46 -25.89 1.16
N ARG A 215 3.43 -26.75 1.09
CA ARG A 215 2.11 -26.46 1.67
C ARG A 215 2.16 -26.38 3.19
N LEU A 216 2.99 -27.21 3.81
CA LEU A 216 3.22 -27.14 5.24
C LEU A 216 3.96 -25.86 5.65
N ASP A 217 4.94 -25.40 4.86
CA ASP A 217 5.62 -24.12 5.09
C ASP A 217 4.66 -22.92 4.98
N GLU A 218 3.71 -22.95 4.02
CA GLU A 218 2.62 -21.98 3.92
C GLU A 218 1.71 -22.02 5.16
N PHE A 219 1.31 -23.22 5.59
CA PHE A 219 0.49 -23.42 6.78
C PHE A 219 1.19 -22.94 8.06
N GLU A 220 2.45 -23.33 8.29
CA GLU A 220 3.25 -22.89 9.44
C GLU A 220 3.47 -21.36 9.42
N SER A 221 3.61 -20.76 8.23
CA SER A 221 3.69 -19.30 8.09
C SER A 221 2.38 -18.62 8.48
N GLY A 222 1.23 -19.15 8.05
CA GLY A 222 -0.09 -18.69 8.48
C GLY A 222 -0.35 -18.89 9.98
N LEU A 223 0.13 -19.99 10.56
CA LEU A 223 0.04 -20.28 11.99
C LEU A 223 0.84 -19.28 12.82
N ARG A 224 2.06 -18.94 12.38
CA ARG A 224 2.88 -17.88 13.00
C ARG A 224 2.22 -16.52 12.91
N GLU A 225 1.48 -16.22 11.83
CA GLU A 225 0.71 -14.99 11.73
C GLU A 225 -0.42 -14.96 12.78
N LEU A 226 -1.15 -16.05 12.94
CA LEU A 226 -2.19 -16.20 13.97
C LEU A 226 -1.63 -16.06 15.39
N GLU A 227 -0.52 -16.74 15.70
CA GLU A 227 0.18 -16.61 16.99
C GLU A 227 0.61 -15.17 17.24
N ARG A 228 1.22 -14.51 16.26
CA ARG A 228 1.63 -13.10 16.38
C ARG A 228 0.47 -12.17 16.63
N ARG A 229 -0.68 -12.41 16.00
CA ARG A 229 -1.91 -11.67 16.27
C ARG A 229 -2.44 -11.91 17.68
N LEU A 230 -2.04 -12.98 18.37
CA LEU A 230 -2.55 -13.39 19.68
C LEU A 230 -1.66 -13.05 20.87
N VAL A 231 -0.39 -12.66 20.70
CA VAL A 231 0.52 -12.41 21.84
C VAL A 231 0.27 -11.05 22.52
N ASP A 232 -0.41 -10.11 21.87
CA ASP A 232 -0.53 -8.73 22.35
C ASP A 232 -1.99 -8.32 22.63
N PHE A 233 -2.59 -8.70 23.77
CA PHE A 233 -3.91 -8.12 24.14
C PHE A 233 -4.15 -7.58 25.56
N GLU A 234 -3.28 -7.79 26.56
CA GLU A 234 -3.59 -7.38 27.95
C GLU A 234 -2.96 -6.08 28.46
N GLU A 235 -1.78 -5.68 27.97
CA GLU A 235 -1.13 -4.40 28.38
C GLU A 235 -1.51 -3.22 27.47
N LEU A 236 -2.57 -3.34 26.67
CA LEU A 236 -2.56 -2.86 25.28
C LEU A 236 -3.76 -2.02 24.86
N ARG A 237 -4.58 -1.62 25.84
CA ARG A 237 -5.61 -0.60 25.64
C ARG A 237 -4.91 0.76 25.68
N VAL A 238 -5.12 1.56 24.63
CA VAL A 238 -4.66 2.94 24.61
C VAL A 238 -5.78 3.80 25.20
N ASP A 239 -5.76 3.97 26.53
CA ASP A 239 -6.85 4.64 27.27
C ASP A 239 -7.03 6.11 26.89
N SER A 240 -6.02 6.73 26.26
CA SER A 240 -6.11 8.10 25.77
C SER A 240 -6.96 8.27 24.52
N VAL A 241 -7.40 7.20 23.86
CA VAL A 241 -8.27 7.26 22.68
C VAL A 241 -9.73 7.03 23.11
N PRO A 242 -10.61 8.05 23.05
CA PRO A 242 -12.01 7.95 23.46
C PRO A 242 -12.82 6.89 22.69
N ASP A 243 -13.89 6.37 23.28
CA ASP A 243 -14.74 5.34 22.65
C ASP A 243 -15.61 5.90 21.51
N ASP A 244 -15.96 7.18 21.53
CA ASP A 244 -16.64 7.89 20.45
C ASP A 244 -15.74 8.15 19.23
N ALA A 245 -14.43 7.99 19.36
CA ALA A 245 -13.50 8.00 18.22
C ALA A 245 -13.56 6.72 17.38
N ARG A 246 -14.25 5.67 17.84
CA ARG A 246 -14.41 4.41 17.10
C ARG A 246 -15.31 4.62 15.88
N PRO A 247 -14.83 4.33 14.66
CA PRO A 247 -15.64 4.54 13.45
C PRO A 247 -16.78 3.52 13.34
N SER A 248 -17.78 3.87 12.51
CA SER A 248 -18.84 2.94 12.10
C SER A 248 -18.26 1.74 11.35
N ALA A 249 -18.82 0.55 11.60
CA ALA A 249 -18.50 -0.65 10.82
C ALA A 249 -19.13 -0.60 9.41
N ASP A 250 -20.15 0.23 9.21
CA ASP A 250 -20.79 0.47 7.91
C ASP A 250 -20.51 1.92 7.45
N PRO A 251 -19.50 2.13 6.60
CA PRO A 251 -19.13 3.47 6.13
C PRO A 251 -20.10 4.04 5.07
N GLY A 252 -21.11 3.31 4.62
CA GLY A 252 -22.09 3.81 3.62
C GLY A 252 -21.56 3.97 2.18
N SER A 253 -20.25 4.14 1.97
CA SER A 253 -19.62 4.09 0.64
C SER A 253 -18.14 3.66 0.70
N PRO A 254 -17.55 3.20 -0.41
CA PRO A 254 -16.11 2.91 -0.46
C PRO A 254 -15.21 4.13 -0.24
N ALA A 255 -15.66 5.33 -0.64
CA ALA A 255 -14.95 6.57 -0.41
C ALA A 255 -14.92 6.93 1.08
N GLU A 256 -16.06 6.84 1.76
CA GLU A 256 -16.15 6.99 3.22
C GLU A 256 -15.32 5.92 3.94
N ARG A 257 -15.33 4.68 3.45
CA ARG A 257 -14.47 3.60 4.00
C ARG A 257 -13.00 3.99 3.94
N PHE A 258 -12.54 4.50 2.79
CA PHE A 258 -11.16 4.96 2.64
C PHE A 258 -10.84 6.07 3.64
N LYS A 259 -11.70 7.06 3.78
CA LYS A 259 -11.50 8.18 4.73
C LYS A 259 -11.41 7.69 6.16
N LEU A 260 -12.33 6.82 6.61
CA LEU A 260 -12.27 6.24 7.95
C LEU A 260 -11.01 5.39 8.17
N LEU A 261 -10.57 4.62 7.16
CA LEU A 261 -9.29 3.89 7.23
C LEU A 261 -8.09 4.85 7.34
N ALA A 262 -8.11 5.96 6.59
CA ALA A 262 -7.10 7.00 6.64
C ALA A 262 -7.08 7.69 8.01
N ASP A 263 -8.23 8.02 8.59
CA ASP A 263 -8.33 8.64 9.92
C ASP A 263 -7.77 7.73 11.00
N VAL A 264 -8.14 6.44 10.97
CA VAL A 264 -7.60 5.43 11.90
C VAL A 264 -6.09 5.26 11.72
N LEU A 265 -5.59 5.28 10.47
CA LEU A 265 -4.16 5.23 10.18
C LEU A 265 -3.43 6.46 10.75
N VAL A 266 -3.94 7.66 10.49
CA VAL A 266 -3.34 8.91 10.98
C VAL A 266 -3.27 8.89 12.50
N LEU A 267 -4.35 8.49 13.19
CA LEU A 267 -4.33 8.34 14.64
C LEU A 267 -3.30 7.31 15.11
N ALA A 268 -3.17 6.18 14.41
CA ALA A 268 -2.17 5.16 14.72
C ALA A 268 -0.74 5.70 14.58
N LEU A 269 -0.49 6.52 13.56
CA LEU A 269 0.79 7.16 13.31
C LEU A 269 1.09 8.24 14.37
N GLN A 270 0.12 9.07 14.75
CA GLN A 270 0.26 10.08 15.81
C GLN A 270 0.62 9.47 17.16
N MET A 271 0.12 8.27 17.42
CA MET A 271 0.35 7.51 18.66
C MET A 271 1.54 6.54 18.56
N ASP A 272 2.38 6.69 17.52
CA ASP A 272 3.54 5.84 17.17
C ASP A 272 3.24 4.32 17.26
N GLN A 273 2.02 3.92 16.91
CA GLN A 273 1.61 2.51 16.91
C GLN A 273 2.26 1.74 15.76
N THR A 274 2.56 2.44 14.66
CA THR A 274 3.35 1.92 13.54
C THR A 274 4.11 3.04 12.85
N ARG A 275 5.15 2.69 12.09
CA ARG A 275 5.88 3.60 11.20
C ARG A 275 5.83 3.20 9.73
N VAL A 276 5.16 2.10 9.42
CA VAL A 276 5.04 1.59 8.04
C VAL A 276 3.59 1.23 7.76
N ALA A 277 3.03 1.77 6.68
CA ALA A 277 1.66 1.46 6.28
C ALA A 277 1.51 1.34 4.77
N THR A 278 0.55 0.53 4.37
CA THR A 278 0.20 0.31 2.97
C THR A 278 -1.32 0.34 2.83
N MET A 279 -1.85 1.07 1.85
CA MET A 279 -3.28 1.25 1.65
C MET A 279 -3.67 1.13 0.18
N MET A 280 -4.65 0.29 -0.13
CA MET A 280 -5.18 0.13 -1.49
C MET A 280 -6.55 0.82 -1.64
N VAL A 281 -6.67 1.74 -2.60
CA VAL A 281 -7.94 2.41 -2.92
C VAL A 281 -8.98 1.41 -3.42
N ALA A 282 -8.56 0.39 -4.16
CA ALA A 282 -9.33 -0.79 -4.54
C ALA A 282 -8.35 -1.89 -4.99
N ASN A 283 -8.82 -3.12 -5.16
CA ASN A 283 -8.02 -4.21 -5.74
C ASN A 283 -7.74 -3.95 -7.23
N GLU A 284 -6.62 -4.46 -7.72
CA GLU A 284 -6.28 -4.39 -9.14
C GLU A 284 -7.21 -5.28 -9.97
N GLY A 285 -7.66 -4.81 -11.13
CA GLY A 285 -8.70 -5.45 -11.93
C GLY A 285 -10.12 -5.36 -11.35
N SER A 286 -10.35 -4.55 -10.29
CA SER A 286 -11.67 -4.39 -9.67
C SER A 286 -12.68 -3.75 -10.62
N ASN A 287 -13.84 -4.40 -10.78
CA ASN A 287 -15.00 -3.90 -11.54
C ASN A 287 -15.98 -3.11 -10.68
N ARG A 288 -15.51 -2.47 -9.61
CA ARG A 288 -16.33 -1.57 -8.81
C ARG A 288 -16.92 -0.46 -9.69
N SER A 289 -18.22 -0.26 -9.61
CA SER A 289 -18.91 0.85 -10.26
C SER A 289 -18.86 2.13 -9.43
N TYR A 290 -18.92 3.29 -10.07
CA TYR A 290 -18.95 4.61 -9.42
C TYR A 290 -20.18 5.42 -9.86
N PRO A 291 -21.41 5.07 -9.39
CA PRO A 291 -22.64 5.73 -9.86
C PRO A 291 -22.67 7.24 -9.62
N SER A 292 -22.06 7.71 -8.50
CA SER A 292 -21.94 9.13 -8.18
C SER A 292 -21.07 9.92 -9.18
N LEU A 293 -20.26 9.22 -9.99
CA LEU A 293 -19.41 9.80 -11.03
C LEU A 293 -20.00 9.58 -12.44
N GLY A 294 -21.26 9.15 -12.54
CA GLY A 294 -22.00 9.08 -13.80
C GLY A 294 -21.90 7.75 -14.56
N SER A 295 -21.40 6.67 -13.92
CA SER A 295 -21.42 5.34 -14.55
C SER A 295 -21.69 4.20 -13.56
N THR A 296 -22.52 3.26 -13.98
CA THR A 296 -22.73 1.97 -13.31
C THR A 296 -21.84 0.86 -13.87
N GLU A 297 -21.05 1.14 -14.90
CA GLU A 297 -20.06 0.21 -15.46
C GLU A 297 -18.90 0.00 -14.49
N GLY A 298 -18.27 -1.18 -14.55
CA GLY A 298 -17.14 -1.51 -13.68
C GLY A 298 -15.87 -0.75 -14.05
N HIS A 299 -15.12 -0.29 -13.05
CA HIS A 299 -13.90 0.50 -13.25
C HIS A 299 -12.86 -0.20 -14.14
N HIS A 300 -12.61 -1.50 -13.92
CA HIS A 300 -11.72 -2.25 -14.81
C HIS A 300 -12.27 -2.31 -16.24
N SER A 301 -13.55 -2.63 -16.48
CA SER A 301 -14.13 -2.60 -17.83
C SER A 301 -13.98 -1.23 -18.50
N LEU A 302 -14.19 -0.15 -17.75
CA LEU A 302 -14.00 1.20 -18.24
C LEU A 302 -12.55 1.46 -18.67
N SER A 303 -11.54 0.96 -17.94
CA SER A 303 -10.12 1.18 -18.28
C SER A 303 -9.77 0.74 -19.70
N HIS A 304 -10.45 -0.27 -20.25
CA HIS A 304 -10.37 -0.68 -21.66
C HIS A 304 -11.24 0.21 -22.57
N HIS A 305 -11.02 1.52 -22.53
CA HIS A 305 -11.93 2.51 -23.14
C HIS A 305 -11.90 2.58 -24.66
N GLN A 306 -10.91 2.02 -25.35
CA GLN A 306 -10.77 1.99 -26.82
C GLN A 306 -10.85 3.38 -27.50
N GLY A 307 -10.53 4.44 -26.76
CA GLY A 307 -10.68 5.84 -27.21
C GLY A 307 -12.12 6.39 -27.18
N GLU A 308 -13.09 5.65 -26.64
CA GLU A 308 -14.47 6.12 -26.50
C GLU A 308 -14.56 7.30 -25.50
N ALA A 309 -14.89 8.50 -26.01
CA ALA A 309 -14.86 9.74 -25.23
C ALA A 309 -15.68 9.70 -23.93
N GLY A 310 -16.83 9.01 -23.93
CA GLY A 310 -17.65 8.84 -22.72
C GLY A 310 -16.94 8.03 -21.63
N LYS A 311 -16.30 6.91 -22.00
CA LYS A 311 -15.53 6.08 -21.06
C LYS A 311 -14.29 6.82 -20.55
N VAL A 312 -13.57 7.50 -21.44
CA VAL A 312 -12.42 8.36 -21.11
C VAL A 312 -12.80 9.39 -20.05
N ALA A 313 -13.93 10.09 -20.22
CA ALA A 313 -14.39 11.09 -19.27
C ALA A 313 -14.71 10.48 -17.88
N VAL A 314 -15.37 9.31 -17.84
CA VAL A 314 -15.71 8.62 -16.59
C VAL A 314 -14.45 8.13 -15.87
N ILE A 315 -13.48 7.53 -16.58
CA ILE A 315 -12.21 7.09 -15.98
C ILE A 315 -11.45 8.29 -15.44
N GLY A 316 -11.37 9.39 -16.19
CA GLY A 316 -10.76 10.63 -15.68
C GLY A 316 -11.42 11.13 -14.40
N ALA A 317 -12.75 11.03 -14.28
CA ALA A 317 -13.46 11.34 -13.05
C ALA A 317 -13.13 10.36 -11.91
N ILE A 318 -13.01 9.06 -12.17
CA ILE A 318 -12.60 8.04 -11.19
C ILE A 318 -11.14 8.29 -10.74
N ASN A 319 -10.21 8.54 -11.67
CA ASN A 319 -8.81 8.84 -11.35
C ASN A 319 -8.71 10.11 -10.50
N ARG A 320 -9.41 11.19 -10.87
CA ARG A 320 -9.48 12.41 -10.07
C ARG A 320 -10.10 12.16 -8.69
N HIS A 321 -11.09 11.28 -8.60
CA HIS A 321 -11.69 10.89 -7.33
C HIS A 321 -10.69 10.14 -6.43
N HIS A 322 -9.93 9.19 -6.97
CA HIS A 322 -8.88 8.48 -6.22
C HIS A 322 -7.77 9.42 -5.76
N VAL A 323 -7.35 10.37 -6.60
CA VAL A 323 -6.41 11.44 -6.22
C VAL A 323 -7.01 12.32 -5.12
N GLY A 324 -8.32 12.60 -5.15
CA GLY A 324 -9.01 13.31 -4.07
C GLY A 324 -9.01 12.55 -2.74
N LEU A 325 -9.13 11.21 -2.76
CA LEU A 325 -8.97 10.38 -1.55
C LEU A 325 -7.53 10.44 -1.02
N PHE A 326 -6.54 10.46 -1.90
CA PHE A 326 -5.15 10.68 -1.51
C PHE A 326 -4.95 12.08 -0.89
N GLY A 327 -5.55 13.12 -1.48
CA GLY A 327 -5.57 14.48 -0.91
C GLY A 327 -6.14 14.50 0.50
N TYR A 328 -7.26 13.81 0.75
CA TYR A 328 -7.82 13.67 2.10
C TYR A 328 -6.81 13.08 3.10
N LEU A 329 -6.07 12.03 2.72
CA LEU A 329 -5.03 11.48 3.59
C LEU A 329 -3.93 12.51 3.87
N LEU A 330 -3.50 13.27 2.86
CA LEU A 330 -2.47 14.31 3.02
C LEU A 330 -2.97 15.45 3.92
N ASP A 331 -4.23 15.88 3.78
CA ASP A 331 -4.87 16.86 4.67
C ASP A 331 -4.86 16.36 6.12
N SER A 332 -5.28 15.12 6.37
CA SER A 332 -5.27 14.53 7.71
C SER A 332 -3.85 14.40 8.28
N LEU A 333 -2.86 14.04 7.47
CA LEU A 333 -1.44 14.01 7.88
C LEU A 333 -0.87 15.40 8.14
N ALA A 334 -1.28 16.42 7.40
CA ALA A 334 -0.83 17.80 7.58
C ALA A 334 -1.44 18.43 8.84
N ALA A 335 -2.69 18.10 9.16
CA ALA A 335 -3.38 18.55 10.37
C ALA A 335 -2.86 17.83 11.63
N ALA A 336 -2.34 16.61 11.48
CA ALA A 336 -1.86 15.79 12.57
C ALA A 336 -0.44 16.17 13.03
N ARG A 337 -0.24 16.10 14.35
CA ARG A 337 1.07 16.27 14.99
C ARG A 337 1.41 15.09 15.90
N GLU A 338 2.70 14.86 16.07
CA GLU A 338 3.30 14.00 17.09
C GLU A 338 4.26 14.87 17.91
N GLY A 339 3.82 15.29 19.11
CA GLY A 339 4.51 16.35 19.84
C GLY A 339 4.58 17.64 19.02
N ASP A 340 5.79 18.20 18.87
CA ASP A 340 6.02 19.41 18.08
C ASP A 340 6.17 19.14 16.58
N ALA A 341 6.28 17.88 16.16
CA ALA A 341 6.53 17.51 14.76
C ALA A 341 5.23 17.36 13.96
N GLY A 342 5.22 17.92 12.74
CA GLY A 342 4.16 17.67 11.76
C GLY A 342 4.25 16.25 11.21
N LEU A 343 3.12 15.55 11.13
CA LEU A 343 3.12 14.16 10.71
C LEU A 343 3.47 14.00 9.22
N LEU A 344 2.93 14.87 8.35
CA LEU A 344 3.30 14.92 6.92
C LEU A 344 4.78 15.28 6.71
N ASP A 345 5.32 16.22 7.49
CA ASP A 345 6.72 16.66 7.38
C ASP A 345 7.72 15.56 7.76
N SER A 346 7.30 14.61 8.61
CA SER A 346 8.11 13.47 9.04
C SER A 346 7.83 12.18 8.26
N SER A 347 6.96 12.23 7.25
CA SER A 347 6.55 11.06 6.47
C SER A 347 7.12 11.06 5.05
N PHE A 348 7.25 9.86 4.49
CA PHE A 348 7.37 9.57 3.06
C PHE A 348 6.04 8.93 2.63
N VAL A 349 5.27 9.62 1.79
CA VAL A 349 3.96 9.14 1.35
C VAL A 349 3.97 8.95 -0.16
N VAL A 350 4.00 7.70 -0.60
CA VAL A 350 4.00 7.34 -2.03
C VAL A 350 2.58 7.05 -2.47
N TYR A 351 2.13 7.66 -3.57
CA TYR A 351 0.90 7.29 -4.26
C TYR A 351 1.22 6.83 -5.67
N GLY A 352 0.56 5.78 -6.16
CA GLY A 352 0.61 5.49 -7.59
C GLY A 352 -0.15 4.25 -8.04
N SER A 353 0.13 3.86 -9.28
CA SER A 353 -0.43 2.68 -9.96
C SER A 353 0.70 1.88 -10.62
N GLY A 354 0.51 0.56 -10.75
CA GLY A 354 1.42 -0.31 -11.50
C GLY A 354 1.14 -0.33 -13.02
N ILE A 355 0.06 0.32 -13.44
CA ILE A 355 -0.30 0.58 -14.85
C ILE A 355 -0.30 2.10 -15.05
N ALA A 356 0.36 2.59 -16.10
CA ALA A 356 0.29 3.99 -16.49
C ALA A 356 -0.97 4.27 -17.28
N ASP A 357 -1.19 3.60 -18.41
CA ASP A 357 -2.42 3.70 -19.18
C ASP A 357 -3.24 2.41 -19.09
N GLY A 358 -4.44 2.50 -18.52
CA GLY A 358 -5.36 1.38 -18.34
C GLY A 358 -5.85 0.74 -19.64
N ASN A 359 -5.81 1.46 -20.76
CA ASN A 359 -6.29 0.98 -22.05
C ASN A 359 -5.22 0.22 -22.85
N THR A 360 -3.95 0.59 -22.67
CA THR A 360 -2.82 -0.05 -23.36
C THR A 360 -2.00 -0.96 -22.45
N HIS A 361 -2.33 -1.04 -21.16
CA HIS A 361 -1.57 -1.76 -20.12
C HIS A 361 -0.09 -1.37 -20.10
N SER A 362 0.20 -0.08 -20.23
CA SER A 362 1.58 0.39 -20.23
C SER A 362 2.16 0.34 -18.81
N HIS A 363 3.35 -0.26 -18.67
CA HIS A 363 4.07 -0.39 -17.39
C HIS A 363 5.32 0.50 -17.30
N HIS A 364 5.34 1.58 -18.06
CA HIS A 364 6.43 2.56 -18.10
C HIS A 364 5.85 3.96 -17.93
N ASP A 365 6.68 4.88 -17.42
CA ASP A 365 6.26 6.22 -17.01
C ASP A 365 5.04 6.20 -16.07
N LEU A 366 5.20 5.45 -14.99
CA LEU A 366 4.13 5.18 -14.04
C LEU A 366 3.67 6.45 -13.33
N PRO A 367 2.37 6.55 -13.00
CA PRO A 367 1.79 7.71 -12.33
C PRO A 367 2.16 7.67 -10.85
N ILE A 368 3.36 8.16 -10.52
CA ILE A 368 3.91 8.13 -9.16
C ILE A 368 3.98 9.54 -8.58
N LEU A 369 3.46 9.68 -7.36
CA LEU A 369 3.59 10.86 -6.52
C LEU A 369 4.37 10.51 -5.26
N LEU A 370 5.21 11.44 -4.82
CA LEU A 370 5.88 11.37 -3.53
C LEU A 370 5.56 12.64 -2.74
N ALA A 371 4.92 12.48 -1.59
CA ALA A 371 4.56 13.57 -0.71
C ALA A 371 5.24 13.46 0.67
N GLY A 372 5.28 14.60 1.37
CA GLY A 372 5.86 14.74 2.71
C GLY A 372 7.25 15.37 2.70
N GLY A 373 7.75 15.63 3.90
CA GLY A 373 9.05 16.28 4.09
C GLY A 373 10.20 15.31 4.35
N GLY A 374 9.91 14.08 4.81
CA GLY A 374 10.94 13.12 5.21
C GLY A 374 11.94 13.68 6.22
N GLN A 375 11.53 14.62 7.08
CA GLN A 375 12.39 15.42 7.96
C GLN A 375 13.45 16.24 7.21
N GLY A 376 13.05 16.87 6.11
CA GLY A 376 13.94 17.67 5.26
C GLY A 376 14.85 16.84 4.36
N SER A 377 14.67 15.51 4.30
CA SER A 377 15.42 14.63 3.39
C SER A 377 14.79 14.48 2.00
N LEU A 378 13.61 15.06 1.81
CA LEU A 378 12.97 15.24 0.51
C LEU A 378 13.02 16.71 0.10
N HIS A 379 12.92 16.99 -1.20
CA HIS A 379 12.74 18.35 -1.70
C HIS A 379 11.44 18.46 -2.51
N PRO A 380 10.29 18.62 -1.85
CA PRO A 380 9.00 18.75 -2.50
C PRO A 380 8.82 20.06 -3.28
N GLY A 381 7.70 20.20 -3.99
CA GLY A 381 7.38 21.35 -4.82
C GLY A 381 7.89 21.25 -6.26
N ARG A 382 8.17 20.04 -6.76
CA ARG A 382 8.81 19.83 -8.06
C ARG A 382 8.37 18.58 -8.79
N HIS A 383 8.44 18.63 -10.11
CA HIS A 383 8.43 17.48 -10.99
C HIS A 383 9.86 17.02 -11.21
N VAL A 384 10.11 15.72 -11.10
CA VAL A 384 11.44 15.13 -11.29
C VAL A 384 11.35 14.03 -12.33
N ILE A 385 12.26 14.08 -13.31
CA ILE A 385 12.28 13.17 -14.45
C ILE A 385 13.58 12.37 -14.42
N TRP A 386 13.45 11.04 -14.40
CA TRP A 386 14.56 10.13 -14.60
C TRP A 386 14.57 9.57 -16.02
N PRO A 387 15.71 9.02 -16.48
CA PRO A 387 15.77 8.33 -17.75
C PRO A 387 14.63 7.32 -17.91
N ALA A 388 14.06 7.27 -19.11
CA ALA A 388 13.04 6.29 -19.43
C ALA A 388 13.53 4.87 -19.05
N GLN A 389 12.61 4.03 -18.58
CA GLN A 389 12.89 2.66 -18.10
C GLN A 389 13.63 2.59 -16.76
N THR A 390 13.74 3.69 -16.00
CA THR A 390 14.28 3.63 -14.63
C THR A 390 13.39 2.75 -13.75
N PRO A 391 13.91 1.70 -13.08
CA PRO A 391 13.09 0.84 -12.22
C PRO A 391 12.41 1.62 -11.10
N LEU A 392 11.11 1.43 -10.91
CA LEU A 392 10.36 2.00 -9.79
C LEU A 392 11.00 1.60 -8.45
N ASN A 393 11.56 0.40 -8.35
CA ASN A 393 12.21 -0.08 -7.14
C ASN A 393 13.44 0.75 -6.72
N ASN A 394 14.03 1.55 -7.61
CA ASN A 394 15.08 2.50 -7.24
C ASN A 394 14.55 3.58 -6.29
N LEU A 395 13.29 4.02 -6.47
CA LEU A 395 12.61 4.92 -5.54
C LEU A 395 12.46 4.25 -4.17
N HIS A 396 11.99 3.01 -4.14
CA HIS A 396 11.79 2.27 -2.89
C HIS A 396 13.10 2.08 -2.13
N LEU A 397 14.21 1.77 -2.80
CA LEU A 397 15.54 1.73 -2.18
C LEU A 397 15.93 3.10 -1.59
N ALA A 398 15.69 4.20 -2.32
CA ALA A 398 16.00 5.54 -1.83
C ALA A 398 15.19 5.94 -0.59
N LEU A 399 13.95 5.46 -0.48
CA LEU A 399 13.12 5.66 0.72
C LEU A 399 13.59 4.76 1.86
N LEU A 400 13.92 3.49 1.60
CA LEU A 400 14.48 2.57 2.59
C LEU A 400 15.76 3.12 3.21
N GLU A 401 16.69 3.66 2.41
CA GLU A 401 17.91 4.28 2.93
C GLU A 401 17.62 5.49 3.82
N ARG A 402 16.63 6.32 3.44
CA ARG A 402 16.18 7.47 4.25
C ARG A 402 15.50 7.03 5.55
N MET A 403 14.92 5.83 5.59
CA MET A 403 14.41 5.16 6.80
C MET A 403 15.52 4.51 7.63
N GLY A 404 16.78 4.55 7.17
CA GLY A 404 17.93 3.95 7.85
C GLY A 404 18.15 2.47 7.51
N VAL A 405 17.52 1.96 6.46
CA VAL A 405 17.67 0.57 5.98
C VAL A 405 18.58 0.57 4.76
N ARG A 406 19.80 0.06 4.91
CA ARG A 406 20.85 0.04 3.87
C ARG A 406 21.19 -1.38 3.44
N ASP A 407 21.97 -1.50 2.37
CA ASP A 407 22.46 -2.77 1.83
C ASP A 407 21.33 -3.77 1.47
N VAL A 408 20.20 -3.22 1.04
CA VAL A 408 19.02 -3.99 0.60
C VAL A 408 19.10 -4.23 -0.90
N GLN A 409 18.88 -5.48 -1.30
CA GLN A 409 18.52 -5.81 -2.68
C GLN A 409 17.01 -5.95 -2.78
N LEU A 410 16.38 -5.18 -3.68
CA LEU A 410 14.93 -5.15 -3.83
C LEU A 410 14.52 -5.33 -5.30
N GLY A 411 14.09 -6.54 -5.66
CA GLY A 411 13.54 -6.85 -6.98
C GLY A 411 14.48 -6.51 -8.13
N ASP A 412 13.98 -5.73 -9.09
CA ASP A 412 14.69 -5.25 -10.28
C ASP A 412 15.41 -3.91 -10.09
N ALA A 413 15.58 -3.44 -8.84
CA ALA A 413 16.33 -2.22 -8.58
C ALA A 413 17.76 -2.31 -9.11
N THR A 414 18.19 -1.25 -9.80
CA THR A 414 19.55 -1.10 -10.36
C THR A 414 20.40 -0.10 -9.59
N GLY A 415 19.80 0.64 -8.65
CA GLY A 415 20.51 1.59 -7.80
C GLY A 415 19.57 2.39 -6.92
N VAL A 416 20.15 3.28 -6.12
CA VAL A 416 19.41 4.20 -5.25
C VAL A 416 19.05 5.45 -6.03
N LEU A 417 17.76 5.79 -6.06
CA LEU A 417 17.30 7.01 -6.74
C LEU A 417 17.80 8.26 -5.99
N THR A 418 18.38 9.20 -6.74
CA THR A 418 18.82 10.50 -6.24
C THR A 418 17.93 11.62 -6.78
N GLY A 419 17.91 12.78 -6.13
CA GLY A 419 17.13 13.93 -6.59
C GLY A 419 15.66 13.91 -6.19
N ILE A 420 15.27 13.12 -5.17
CA ILE A 420 13.96 13.15 -4.48
C ILE A 420 14.03 13.92 -3.15
#